data_AF-A0A0U3GLQ4-F1
#
_entry.id   AF-A0A0U3GLQ4-F1
#
_cell.length_a   1.000
_cell.length_b   1.000
_cell.length_c   1.000
_cell.angle_alpha   90.00
_cell.angle_beta   90.00
_cell.angle_gamma   90.00
#
_symmetry.space_group_name_H-M   'P 1'
#
loop_
_entity.id
_entity.type
_entity.pdbx_description
1 polymer ?
#
loop_
_entity_poly.entity_id
_entity_poly.type
_entity_poly.pdbx_seq_one_letter_code
_entity_poly.pdbx_strand_id
1 'polypeptide(L)'
;MSSNQPSYKVEFEGKAKIGEVLGNLVSVQLKPEDFASPLSLQMAISRLYNDLMQSLSQGPKKHYVAEVRFNDSMGNPVNVGVDFGQNIPPLSRKEVKVKITIEFYDEE
;
A
#
# COMPACT_ATOMS: atom_id res chain seq x y z
N MET A 1 16.80 -19.79 24.14
CA MET A 1 16.06 -19.95 22.88
C MET A 1 14.80 -19.11 23.02
N SER A 2 14.82 -17.88 22.55
CA SER A 2 13.65 -16.99 22.65
C SER A 2 12.52 -17.59 21.82
N SER A 3 11.38 -17.83 22.44
CA SER A 3 10.21 -18.38 21.78
C SER A 3 9.66 -17.34 20.81
N ASN A 4 10.02 -17.47 19.53
CA ASN A 4 9.50 -16.66 18.42
C ASN A 4 8.04 -17.03 18.07
N GLN A 5 7.26 -17.47 19.06
CA GLN A 5 5.85 -17.81 18.90
C GLN A 5 5.02 -16.62 19.37
N PRO A 6 4.01 -16.19 18.59
CA PRO A 6 3.16 -15.11 19.01
C PRO A 6 2.32 -15.52 20.22
N SER A 7 2.21 -14.63 21.20
CA SER A 7 1.36 -14.77 22.40
C SER A 7 -0.12 -14.86 22.02
N TYR A 8 -0.50 -14.28 20.87
CA TYR A 8 -1.85 -14.38 20.31
C TYR A 8 -1.82 -14.25 18.78
N LYS A 9 -2.71 -14.97 18.09
CA LYS A 9 -2.84 -14.95 16.62
C LYS A 9 -4.30 -14.92 16.22
N VAL A 10 -4.63 -14.04 15.27
CA VAL A 10 -5.96 -13.97 14.66
C VAL A 10 -5.83 -13.89 13.15
N GLU A 11 -6.79 -14.51 12.45
CA GLU A 11 -6.80 -14.60 10.99
C GLU A 11 -8.08 -14.00 10.43
N PHE A 12 -7.96 -13.26 9.33
CA PHE A 12 -9.08 -12.69 8.59
C PHE A 12 -9.02 -13.15 7.14
N GLU A 13 -10.18 -13.30 6.52
CA GLU A 13 -10.30 -13.51 5.08
C GLU A 13 -10.73 -12.22 4.39
N GLY A 14 -10.10 -11.93 3.26
CA GLY A 14 -10.39 -10.76 2.45
C GLY A 14 -10.28 -11.03 0.96
N LYS A 15 -10.41 -9.97 0.18
CA LYS A 15 -10.14 -9.97 -1.25
C LYS A 15 -9.07 -8.95 -1.57
N ALA A 16 -8.20 -9.28 -2.51
CA ALA A 16 -7.26 -8.33 -3.08
C ALA A 16 -7.54 -8.10 -4.55
N LYS A 17 -7.48 -6.83 -4.96
CA LYS A 17 -7.49 -6.43 -6.35
C LYS A 17 -6.09 -6.00 -6.75
N ILE A 18 -5.51 -6.68 -7.73
CA ILE A 18 -4.17 -6.42 -8.23
C ILE A 18 -4.24 -5.43 -9.39
N GLY A 19 -3.47 -4.36 -9.27
CA GLY A 19 -3.36 -3.28 -10.25
C GLY A 19 -1.93 -3.07 -10.72
N GLU A 20 -1.82 -2.47 -11.91
CA GLU A 20 -0.58 -1.88 -12.40
C GLU A 20 -0.62 -0.38 -12.10
N VAL A 21 0.42 0.11 -11.43
CA VAL A 21 0.69 1.54 -11.26
C VAL A 21 2.00 1.87 -11.96
N LEU A 22 2.15 3.12 -12.38
CA LEU A 22 3.45 3.60 -12.84
C LEU A 22 4.36 3.68 -11.62
N GLY A 23 5.45 2.89 -11.60
CA GLY A 23 6.33 2.78 -10.43
C GLY A 23 6.93 4.10 -9.99
N ASN A 24 7.14 5.01 -10.94
CA ASN A 24 7.63 6.35 -10.68
C ASN A 24 6.55 7.29 -10.08
N LEU A 25 5.28 6.86 -9.98
CA LEU A 25 4.16 7.63 -9.39
C LEU A 25 3.77 7.16 -7.97
N VAL A 26 4.36 6.06 -7.47
CA VAL A 26 4.04 5.51 -6.13
C VAL A 26 4.39 6.50 -5.01
N SER A 27 5.28 7.47 -5.28
CA SER A 27 5.70 8.51 -4.33
C SER A 27 4.88 9.80 -4.38
N VAL A 28 3.89 9.91 -5.27
CA VAL A 28 3.07 11.12 -5.44
C VAL A 28 1.95 11.12 -4.39
N GLN A 29 2.31 11.45 -3.15
CA GLN A 29 1.38 11.51 -2.02
C GLN A 29 1.33 12.92 -1.42
N LEU A 30 0.11 13.40 -1.17
CA LEU A 30 -0.12 14.58 -0.34
C LEU A 30 -0.09 14.17 1.13
N LYS A 31 0.68 14.90 1.92
CA LYS A 31 0.76 14.71 3.37
C LYS A 31 -0.20 15.66 4.08
N PRO A 32 -0.66 15.37 5.30
CA PRO A 32 -1.55 16.27 6.04
C PRO A 32 -1.00 17.70 6.18
N GLU A 33 0.32 17.86 6.33
CA GLU A 33 0.98 19.16 6.46
C GLU A 33 0.90 20.00 5.18
N ASP A 34 0.76 19.35 4.02
CA ASP A 34 0.58 20.05 2.74
C ASP A 34 -0.74 20.84 2.71
N PHE A 35 -1.72 20.49 3.55
CA PHE A 35 -3.00 21.19 3.67
C PHE A 35 -3.04 22.26 4.77
N ALA A 36 -1.91 22.51 5.46
CA ALA A 36 -1.86 23.44 6.59
C ALA A 36 -2.06 24.91 6.19
N SER A 37 -1.82 25.28 4.93
CA SER A 37 -2.04 26.64 4.42
C SER A 37 -2.18 26.66 2.89
N PRO A 38 -2.75 27.73 2.29
CA PRO A 38 -2.80 27.89 0.84
C PRO A 38 -1.41 27.84 0.18
N LEU A 39 -0.38 28.39 0.85
CA LEU A 39 0.99 28.38 0.34
C LEU A 39 1.58 26.95 0.39
N SER A 40 1.35 26.22 1.47
CA SER A 40 1.77 24.81 1.61
C SER A 40 1.19 23.94 0.50
N LEU A 41 -0.08 24.15 0.16
CA LEU A 41 -0.74 23.40 -0.91
C LEU A 41 -0.15 23.75 -2.29
N GLN A 42 0.13 25.02 -2.55
CA GLN A 42 0.80 25.45 -3.79
C GLN A 42 2.19 24.81 -3.94
N MET A 43 2.96 24.73 -2.84
CA MET A 43 4.26 24.05 -2.82
C MET A 43 4.11 22.54 -3.09
N ALA A 44 3.12 21.91 -2.47
CA ALA A 44 2.83 20.49 -2.67
C ALA A 44 2.46 20.20 -4.12
N ILE A 45 1.55 20.97 -4.73
CA ILE A 45 1.17 20.82 -6.14
C ILE A 45 2.38 20.98 -7.06
N SER A 46 3.25 21.95 -6.79
CA SER A 46 4.47 22.16 -7.58
C SER A 46 5.42 20.96 -7.51
N ARG A 47 5.57 20.36 -6.31
CA ARG A 47 6.33 19.12 -6.11
C ARG A 47 5.75 17.96 -6.92
N LEU A 48 4.44 17.73 -6.82
CA LEU A 48 3.76 16.65 -7.57
C LEU A 48 3.92 16.83 -9.09
N TYR A 49 3.85 18.08 -9.59
CA TYR A 49 4.05 18.38 -11.01
C TYR A 49 5.48 18.03 -11.46
N ASN A 50 6.50 18.40 -10.68
CA ASN A 50 7.89 18.09 -10.99
C ASN A 50 8.14 16.57 -10.98
N ASP A 51 7.63 15.87 -9.97
CA ASP A 51 7.72 14.41 -9.87
C ASP A 51 7.05 13.72 -11.07
N LEU A 52 5.88 14.22 -11.49
CA LEU A 52 5.18 13.75 -12.68
C LEU A 52 6.03 13.96 -13.94
N MET A 53 6.59 15.15 -14.16
CA MET A 53 7.42 15.44 -15.34
C MET A 53 8.68 14.58 -15.36
N GLN A 54 9.33 14.40 -14.22
CA GLN A 54 10.49 13.53 -14.10
C GLN A 54 10.13 12.07 -14.39
N SER A 55 8.98 11.60 -13.91
CA SER A 55 8.49 10.24 -14.16
C SER A 55 8.27 9.92 -15.64
N LEU A 56 7.80 10.91 -16.42
CA LEU A 56 7.60 10.81 -17.86
C LEU A 56 8.92 10.74 -18.63
N SER A 57 9.96 11.44 -18.14
CA SER A 57 11.28 11.47 -18.79
C SER A 57 12.06 10.15 -18.68
N GLN A 58 11.83 9.36 -17.63
CA GLN A 58 12.57 8.12 -17.36
C GLN A 58 11.95 6.85 -17.99
N GLY A 59 10.84 7.00 -18.73
CA GLY A 59 10.07 5.88 -19.30
C GLY A 59 9.23 5.13 -18.25
N PRO A 60 8.08 4.54 -18.64
CA PRO A 60 7.17 3.90 -17.70
C PRO A 60 7.78 2.59 -17.15
N LYS A 61 8.12 2.57 -15.87
CA LYS A 61 8.41 1.33 -15.14
C LYS A 61 7.10 0.77 -14.58
N LYS A 62 6.79 -0.48 -14.91
CA LYS A 62 5.65 -1.18 -14.33
C LYS A 62 5.90 -1.45 -12.85
N HIS A 63 4.90 -1.18 -12.04
CA HIS A 63 4.90 -1.50 -10.62
C HIS A 63 3.56 -2.07 -10.24
N TYR A 64 3.56 -3.15 -9.49
CA TYR A 64 2.38 -3.93 -9.19
C TYR A 64 2.02 -3.75 -7.73
N VAL A 65 0.75 -3.45 -7.48
CA VAL A 65 0.22 -3.31 -6.12
C VAL A 65 -1.06 -4.10 -5.98
N ALA A 66 -1.35 -4.56 -4.77
CA ALA A 66 -2.65 -5.09 -4.39
C ALA A 66 -3.33 -4.16 -3.40
N GLU A 67 -4.59 -3.84 -3.67
CA GLU A 67 -5.50 -3.29 -2.67
C GLU A 67 -6.21 -4.45 -1.99
N VAL A 68 -5.84 -4.74 -0.74
CA VAL A 68 -6.48 -5.75 0.12
C VAL A 68 -7.62 -5.10 0.89
N ARG A 69 -8.80 -5.73 0.88
CA ARG A 69 -9.96 -5.31 1.67
C ARG A 69 -10.49 -6.46 2.51
N PHE A 70 -10.71 -6.20 3.79
CA PHE A 70 -11.32 -7.13 4.74
C PHE A 70 -12.07 -6.34 5.84
N ASN A 71 -12.81 -7.04 6.70
CA ASN A 71 -13.41 -6.44 7.89
C ASN A 71 -12.65 -6.93 9.14
N ASP A 72 -12.39 -6.02 10.08
CA ASP A 72 -11.80 -6.37 11.37
C ASP A 72 -12.78 -7.16 12.27
N SER A 73 -12.33 -7.55 13.46
CA SER A 73 -13.15 -8.33 14.41
C SER A 73 -14.35 -7.56 14.98
N MET A 74 -14.39 -6.24 14.80
CA MET A 74 -15.49 -5.36 15.22
C MET A 74 -16.43 -5.02 14.04
N GLY A 75 -16.15 -5.52 12.84
CA GLY A 75 -16.93 -5.28 11.63
C GLY A 75 -16.56 -4.01 10.87
N ASN A 76 -15.46 -3.33 11.22
CA ASN A 76 -15.02 -2.14 10.51
C ASN A 76 -14.26 -2.53 9.22
N PRO A 77 -14.50 -1.82 8.10
CA PRO A 77 -13.75 -2.07 6.87
C PRO A 77 -12.30 -1.59 7.00
N VAL A 78 -11.37 -2.44 6.61
CA VAL A 78 -9.92 -2.15 6.58
C VAL A 78 -9.40 -2.34 5.15
N ASN A 79 -8.67 -1.34 4.67
CA ASN A 79 -8.00 -1.37 3.38
C ASN A 79 -6.48 -1.31 3.59
N VAL A 80 -5.75 -2.25 2.99
CA VAL A 80 -4.29 -2.34 3.08
C VAL A 80 -3.69 -2.38 1.67
N GLY A 81 -2.71 -1.53 1.41
CA GLY A 81 -1.90 -1.60 0.19
C GLY A 81 -0.75 -2.58 0.37
N VAL A 82 -0.57 -3.50 -0.59
CA VAL A 82 0.58 -4.40 -0.66
C VAL A 82 1.37 -4.09 -1.92
N ASP A 83 2.67 -3.87 -1.76
CA ASP A 83 3.58 -3.58 -2.86
C ASP A 83 4.27 -4.87 -3.35
N PHE A 84 4.13 -5.19 -4.64
CA PHE A 84 4.79 -6.33 -5.29
C PHE A 84 6.03 -5.92 -6.11
N GLY A 85 6.34 -4.63 -6.21
CA GLY A 85 7.44 -4.15 -7.02
C GLY A 85 7.20 -4.36 -8.51
N GLN A 86 8.25 -4.77 -9.24
CA GLN A 86 8.19 -4.92 -10.70
C GLN A 86 7.60 -6.26 -11.16
N ASN A 87 7.41 -7.23 -10.26
CA ASN A 87 6.97 -8.57 -10.59
C ASN A 87 5.68 -8.92 -9.84
N ILE A 88 4.66 -9.32 -10.57
CA ILE A 88 3.43 -9.86 -9.97
C ILE A 88 3.69 -11.29 -9.47
N PRO A 89 3.18 -11.69 -8.29
CA PRO A 89 3.16 -13.10 -7.89
C PRO A 89 2.39 -13.94 -8.94
N PRO A 90 2.71 -15.24 -9.10
CA PRO A 90 2.07 -16.10 -10.10
C PRO A 90 0.59 -16.37 -9.72
N LEU A 91 -0.27 -15.41 -10.06
CA LEU A 91 -1.70 -15.42 -9.73
C LEU A 91 -2.51 -15.50 -11.02
N SER A 92 -3.49 -16.39 -11.05
CA SER A 92 -4.29 -16.66 -12.25
C SER A 92 -5.36 -15.59 -12.54
N ARG A 93 -5.62 -14.67 -11.61
CA ARG A 93 -6.69 -13.66 -11.68
C ARG A 93 -6.23 -12.35 -11.05
N LYS A 94 -6.81 -11.23 -11.50
CA LYS A 94 -6.59 -9.90 -10.90
C LYS A 94 -7.33 -9.70 -9.58
N GLU A 95 -8.40 -10.47 -9.34
CA GLU A 95 -9.06 -10.55 -8.04
C GLU A 95 -8.76 -11.89 -7.40
N VAL A 96 -8.19 -11.85 -6.20
CA VAL A 96 -7.75 -13.03 -5.47
C VAL A 96 -8.25 -13.02 -4.04
N LYS A 97 -8.43 -14.21 -3.46
CA LYS A 97 -8.66 -14.36 -2.03
C LYS A 97 -7.35 -14.09 -1.30
N VAL A 98 -7.43 -13.43 -0.15
CA VAL A 98 -6.27 -13.21 0.72
C VAL A 98 -6.60 -13.60 2.13
N LYS A 99 -5.57 -14.05 2.84
CA LYS A 99 -5.59 -14.35 4.27
C LYS A 99 -4.71 -13.33 4.97
N ILE A 100 -5.28 -12.59 5.90
CA ILE A 100 -4.59 -11.62 6.74
C ILE A 100 -4.34 -12.31 8.08
N THR A 101 -3.13 -12.20 8.61
CA THR A 101 -2.79 -12.73 9.94
C THR A 101 -2.25 -11.60 10.78
N ILE A 102 -2.82 -11.40 11.97
CA ILE A 102 -2.30 -10.48 12.98
C ILE A 102 -1.73 -11.34 14.10
N GLU A 103 -0.46 -11.13 14.40
CA GLU A 103 0.29 -11.86 15.41
C GLU A 103 0.82 -10.87 16.45
N PHE A 104 0.62 -11.21 17.72
CA PHE A 104 1.03 -10.39 18.86
C PHE A 104 2.28 -11.01 19.47
N TYR A 105 3.33 -10.21 19.60
CA TYR A 105 4.60 -10.57 20.22
C TYR A 105 4.82 -9.63 21.41
N ASP A 106 5.42 -10.13 22.49
CA ASP A 106 5.84 -9.25 23.58
C ASP A 106 6.98 -8.35 23.07
N GLU A 107 6.96 -7.07 23.44
CA GLU A 107 8.10 -6.18 23.24
C GLU A 107 9.24 -6.65 24.16
N GLU A 108 10.45 -6.81 23.62
CA GLU A 108 11.65 -7.17 24.42
C GLU A 108 11.96 -6.16 25.53
#